data_AF-A0A534NC01-F1
#
_entry.id   AF-A0A534NC01-F1
#
_cell.length_a   1.000
_cell.length_b   1.000
_cell.length_c   1.000
_cell.angle_alpha   90.00
_cell.angle_beta   90.00
_cell.angle_gamma   90.00
#
_symmetry.space_group_name_H-M   'P 1'
#
loop_
_entity.id
_entity.type
_entity.pdbx_description
1 polymer ?
#
loop_
_entity_poly.entity_id
_entity_poly.type
_entity_poly.pdbx_seq_one_letter_code
_entity_poly.pdbx_strand_id
1 'polypeptide(L)'
;MVIAYVILDGFDLGAGIINLFVARTHDERRLILRAIGPVWDGNEVWLLAAGGALFFAFPLLYASSFSGFYLPLMIVLWLLMLRGVGVELRSHVDDPLWWSFFDFLFSSSSLLLAIFFGAAVGNVVRGVPLNSEGYFFEALWTDFRVGPHPGILDWYTLLTGALALVTLTLHGAHYIALKTEGEIYNRSRRVAALAWWALVLLTVLSLVASLYVRPQAVDNFRSHPWGWIIPAVVAASLIAMPIFRAKGRDWPAFLSSSVYIAGTLGGAAFAMYPTLLPASTDPKYSLT
;
A
#
# COMPACT_ATOMS: atom_id res chain seq x y z
N MET A 1 12.42 -1.81 6.03
CA MET A 1 11.55 -0.84 6.74
C MET A 1 10.24 -0.63 6.02
N VAL A 2 10.21 -0.22 4.75
CA VAL A 2 8.95 -0.04 3.98
C VAL A 2 8.07 -1.30 3.97
N ILE A 3 8.64 -2.49 3.74
CA ILE A 3 7.86 -3.74 3.81
C ILE A 3 7.22 -3.96 5.20
N ALA A 4 7.97 -3.66 6.27
CA ALA A 4 7.44 -3.78 7.63
C ALA A 4 6.30 -2.79 7.87
N TYR A 5 6.44 -1.54 7.41
CA TYR A 5 5.38 -0.54 7.43
C TYR A 5 4.12 -1.03 6.69
N VAL A 6 4.24 -1.49 5.44
CA VAL A 6 3.08 -1.92 4.65
C VAL A 6 2.41 -3.18 5.22
N ILE A 7 3.15 -4.06 5.91
CA ILE A 7 2.54 -5.19 6.61
C ILE A 7 1.86 -4.74 7.89
N LEU A 8 2.51 -3.92 8.70
CA LEU A 8 2.03 -3.55 10.03
C LEU A 8 0.94 -2.48 9.96
N ASP A 9 1.25 -1.32 9.41
CA ASP A 9 0.27 -0.24 9.24
C ASP A 9 -0.74 -0.55 8.13
N GLY A 10 -0.44 -1.50 7.24
CA GLY A 10 -1.36 -1.93 6.18
C GLY A 10 -2.63 -2.59 6.70
N PHE A 11 -2.57 -3.31 7.83
CA PHE A 11 -3.80 -3.82 8.44
C PHE A 11 -4.59 -2.74 9.17
N ASP A 12 -3.93 -1.69 9.67
CA ASP A 12 -4.60 -0.53 10.27
C ASP A 12 -5.35 0.28 9.20
N LEU A 13 -4.67 0.56 8.08
CA LEU A 13 -5.29 1.15 6.89
C LEU A 13 -6.44 0.31 6.38
N GLY A 14 -6.25 -1.02 6.29
CA GLY A 14 -7.29 -1.95 5.89
C GLY A 14 -8.49 -1.94 6.85
N ALA A 15 -8.26 -1.89 8.16
CA ALA A 15 -9.31 -1.74 9.18
C ALA A 15 -10.09 -0.44 8.98
N GLY A 16 -9.39 0.67 8.69
CA GLY A 16 -10.01 1.95 8.32
C GLY A 16 -10.87 1.87 7.09
N ILE A 17 -10.38 1.26 6.01
CA ILE A 17 -11.16 1.08 4.78
C ILE A 17 -12.45 0.30 5.05
N ILE A 18 -12.36 -0.84 5.75
CA ILE A 18 -13.54 -1.69 5.97
C ILE A 18 -14.53 -1.13 7.00
N ASN A 19 -14.12 -0.20 7.87
CA ASN A 19 -14.92 0.33 8.96
C ASN A 19 -16.30 0.85 8.50
N LEU A 20 -16.36 1.61 7.39
CA LEU A 20 -17.64 2.17 6.91
C LEU A 20 -18.63 1.15 6.34
N PHE A 21 -18.16 -0.01 5.86
CA PHE A 21 -19.04 -0.99 5.20
C PHE A 21 -19.17 -2.34 5.92
N VAL A 22 -18.25 -2.68 6.82
CA VAL A 22 -18.35 -3.86 7.69
C VAL A 22 -19.06 -3.56 9.00
N ALA A 23 -18.85 -2.39 9.59
CA ALA A 23 -19.50 -2.01 10.84
C ALA A 23 -20.75 -1.14 10.57
N ARG A 24 -21.88 -1.61 11.09
CA ARG A 24 -23.22 -1.03 10.91
C ARG A 24 -23.66 -0.24 12.13
N THR A 25 -23.15 -0.56 13.32
CA THR A 25 -23.50 0.12 14.58
C THR A 25 -22.31 0.88 15.18
N HIS A 26 -22.58 1.79 16.11
CA HIS A 26 -21.53 2.51 16.84
C HIS A 26 -20.57 1.55 17.56
N ASP A 27 -21.11 0.53 18.23
CA ASP A 27 -20.32 -0.45 19.00
C ASP A 27 -19.43 -1.30 18.10
N GLU A 28 -19.93 -1.65 16.91
CA GLU A 28 -19.16 -2.38 15.90
C GLU A 28 -17.99 -1.56 15.35
N ARG A 29 -18.19 -0.27 15.08
CA ARG A 29 -17.10 0.63 14.65
C ARG A 29 -16.06 0.81 15.74
N ARG A 30 -16.52 0.94 16.99
CA ARG A 30 -15.65 0.99 18.16
C ARG A 30 -14.86 -0.31 18.35
N LEU A 31 -15.45 -1.47 18.02
CA LEU A 31 -14.76 -2.76 18.07
C LEU A 31 -13.60 -2.83 17.07
N ILE A 32 -13.79 -2.34 15.84
CA ILE A 32 -12.72 -2.27 14.83
C ILE A 32 -11.57 -1.38 15.33
N LEU A 33 -11.88 -0.20 15.87
CA LEU A 33 -10.86 0.70 16.42
C LEU A 33 -10.11 0.09 17.61
N ARG A 34 -10.81 -0.60 18.51
CA ARG A 34 -10.18 -1.31 19.64
C ARG A 34 -9.24 -2.43 19.19
N ALA A 35 -9.52 -3.07 18.06
CA ALA A 35 -8.68 -4.14 17.53
C ALA A 35 -7.29 -3.65 17.12
N ILE A 36 -7.18 -2.40 16.64
CA ILE A 36 -5.92 -1.78 16.20
C ILE A 36 -5.30 -0.82 17.24
N GLY A 37 -6.11 -0.32 18.18
CA GLY A 37 -5.74 0.69 19.17
C GLY A 37 -4.39 0.49 19.87
N PRO A 38 -4.03 -0.73 20.34
CA PRO A 38 -2.76 -0.94 21.03
C PRO A 38 -1.50 -0.88 20.16
N VAL A 39 -1.63 -0.90 18.83
CA VAL A 39 -0.47 -1.10 17.92
C VAL A 39 -0.34 -0.05 16.81
N TRP A 40 -1.43 0.62 16.41
CA TRP A 40 -1.43 1.48 15.20
C TRP A 40 -0.38 2.61 15.25
N ASP A 41 -0.27 3.31 16.39
CA ASP A 41 0.69 4.40 16.55
C ASP A 41 2.15 3.88 16.47
N GLY A 42 2.41 2.69 17.03
CA GLY A 42 3.70 2.03 16.91
C GLY A 42 4.02 1.57 15.48
N ASN A 43 2.99 1.24 14.67
CA ASN A 43 3.18 0.84 13.29
C ASN A 43 3.62 2.01 12.40
N GLU A 44 3.18 3.25 12.69
CA GLU A 44 3.60 4.46 11.98
C GLU A 44 5.11 4.73 12.07
N VAL A 45 5.74 4.32 13.17
CA VAL A 45 7.19 4.52 13.39
C VAL A 45 8.01 3.89 12.27
N TRP A 46 7.54 2.81 11.64
CA TRP A 46 8.24 2.19 10.52
C TRP A 46 8.33 3.08 9.28
N LEU A 47 7.34 3.94 9.06
CA LEU A 47 7.37 4.94 7.97
C LEU A 47 8.39 6.04 8.29
N LEU A 48 8.36 6.56 9.52
CA LEU A 48 9.32 7.57 9.97
C LEU A 48 10.76 7.04 9.92
N ALA A 49 10.97 5.81 10.39
CA ALA A 49 12.27 5.16 10.34
C ALA A 49 12.73 4.92 8.90
N ALA A 50 11.83 4.55 7.98
CA ALA A 50 12.15 4.42 6.56
C ALA A 50 12.59 5.78 5.97
N GLY A 51 11.89 6.86 6.28
CA GLY A 51 12.24 8.22 5.85
C GLY A 51 13.59 8.68 6.40
N GLY A 52 13.84 8.47 7.70
CA GLY A 52 15.12 8.81 8.34
C GLY A 52 16.30 7.98 7.81
N ALA A 53 16.09 6.69 7.56
CA ALA A 53 17.09 5.83 6.94
C ALA A 53 17.40 6.27 5.50
N LEU A 54 16.39 6.68 4.73
CA LEU A 54 16.57 7.21 3.37
C LEU A 54 17.40 8.50 3.39
N PHE A 55 17.11 9.41 4.32
CA PHE A 55 17.87 10.65 4.50
C PHE A 55 19.36 10.39 4.81
N PHE A 56 19.65 9.41 5.67
CA PHE A 56 21.02 9.10 6.08
C PHE A 56 21.81 8.31 5.02
N ALA A 57 21.21 7.26 4.45
CA ALA A 57 21.90 6.36 3.51
C ALA A 57 21.89 6.87 2.06
N PHE A 58 20.82 7.58 1.64
CA PHE A 58 20.63 8.04 0.26
C PHE A 58 20.12 9.49 0.21
N PRO A 59 20.93 10.48 0.64
CA PRO A 59 20.48 11.86 0.81
C PRO A 59 19.97 12.52 -0.48
N LEU A 60 20.59 12.23 -1.63
CA LEU A 60 20.13 12.75 -2.92
C LEU A 60 18.77 12.16 -3.33
N LEU A 61 18.60 10.85 -3.15
CA LEU A 61 17.32 10.18 -3.40
C LEU A 61 16.21 10.73 -2.50
N TYR A 62 16.52 10.96 -1.23
CA TYR A 62 15.61 11.62 -0.29
C TYR A 62 15.22 13.01 -0.79
N ALA A 63 16.20 13.89 -1.04
CA ALA A 63 15.95 15.25 -1.46
C ALA A 63 15.14 15.32 -2.76
N SER A 64 15.56 14.55 -3.77
CA SER A 64 14.92 14.46 -5.07
C SER A 64 13.47 13.97 -4.99
N SER A 65 13.24 12.87 -4.26
CA SER A 65 11.88 12.31 -4.11
C SER A 65 10.95 13.26 -3.38
N PHE A 66 11.42 13.90 -2.29
CA PHE A 66 10.58 14.82 -1.51
C PHE A 66 10.29 16.14 -2.24
N SER A 67 11.24 16.66 -3.03
CA SER A 67 10.99 17.85 -3.84
C SER A 67 10.16 17.54 -5.09
N GLY A 68 10.42 16.42 -5.76
CA GLY A 68 9.75 16.06 -7.01
C GLY A 68 8.32 15.59 -6.83
N PHE A 69 8.04 14.90 -5.72
CA PHE A 69 6.71 14.49 -5.28
C PHE A 69 6.11 15.42 -4.23
N TYR A 70 6.43 16.72 -4.26
CA TYR A 70 6.01 17.67 -3.22
C TYR A 70 4.49 17.63 -2.94
N LEU A 71 3.67 17.81 -3.97
CA LEU A 71 2.21 17.86 -3.82
C LEU A 71 1.60 16.54 -3.28
N PRO A 72 1.87 15.34 -3.86
CA PRO A 72 1.30 14.10 -3.34
C PRO A 72 1.83 13.76 -1.94
N LEU A 73 3.07 14.11 -1.59
CA LEU A 73 3.57 13.91 -0.22
C LEU A 73 2.88 14.83 0.79
N MET A 74 2.57 16.07 0.41
CA MET A 74 1.74 16.95 1.24
C MET A 74 0.32 16.38 1.43
N ILE A 75 -0.26 15.79 0.39
CA ILE A 75 -1.56 15.09 0.49
C ILE A 75 -1.44 13.90 1.46
N VAL A 76 -0.42 13.04 1.30
CA VAL A 76 -0.18 11.90 2.20
C VAL A 76 -0.02 12.36 3.65
N LEU A 77 0.74 13.43 3.90
CA LEU A 77 0.91 14.00 5.24
C LEU A 77 -0.42 14.41 5.86
N TRP A 78 -1.25 15.16 5.13
CA TRP A 78 -2.58 15.55 5.60
C TRP A 78 -3.48 14.35 5.85
N LEU A 79 -3.44 13.33 4.99
CA LEU A 79 -4.22 12.11 5.19
C LEU A 79 -3.77 11.33 6.44
N LEU A 80 -2.46 11.24 6.71
CA LEU A 80 -1.93 10.64 7.94
C LEU A 80 -2.43 11.41 9.18
N MET A 81 -2.38 12.75 9.16
CA MET A 81 -2.91 13.57 10.25
C MET A 81 -4.41 13.34 10.47
N LEU A 82 -5.21 13.36 9.39
CA LEU A 82 -6.66 13.13 9.45
C LEU A 82 -6.98 11.72 9.96
N ARG A 83 -6.16 10.72 9.63
CA ARG A 83 -6.28 9.36 10.15
C ARG A 83 -6.06 9.32 11.67
N GLY A 84 -4.93 9.85 12.14
CA GLY A 84 -4.59 9.83 13.57
C GLY A 84 -5.62 10.58 14.41
N VAL A 85 -6.03 11.76 13.95
CA VAL A 85 -7.12 12.54 14.56
C VAL A 85 -8.45 11.78 14.51
N GLY A 86 -8.73 11.07 13.41
CA GLY A 86 -9.84 10.12 13.24
C GLY A 86 -9.95 9.08 14.35
N VAL A 87 -8.83 8.47 14.72
CA VAL A 87 -8.77 7.41 15.73
C VAL A 87 -8.85 8.00 17.14
N GLU A 88 -8.04 9.01 17.43
CA GLU A 88 -7.86 9.54 18.79
C GLU A 88 -9.09 10.33 19.26
N LEU A 89 -9.54 11.30 18.45
CA LEU A 89 -10.57 12.26 18.88
C LEU A 89 -11.98 11.68 18.88
N ARG A 90 -12.23 10.57 18.19
CA ARG A 90 -13.57 9.99 18.03
C ARG A 90 -14.28 9.74 19.36
N SER A 91 -13.55 9.32 20.40
CA SER A 91 -14.14 8.91 21.68
C SER A 91 -14.30 10.03 22.71
N HIS A 92 -13.92 11.27 22.38
CA HIS A 92 -13.94 12.39 23.31
C HIS A 92 -15.31 13.02 23.54
N VAL A 93 -16.24 12.89 22.59
CA VAL A 93 -17.57 13.48 22.66
C VAL A 93 -18.62 12.41 22.38
N ASP A 94 -19.64 12.36 23.23
CA ASP A 94 -20.79 11.45 23.14
C ASP A 94 -21.89 12.07 22.26
N ASP A 95 -21.58 12.23 20.97
CA ASP A 95 -22.48 12.80 19.97
C ASP A 95 -22.45 11.97 18.65
N PRO A 96 -23.60 11.60 18.08
CA PRO A 96 -23.63 10.79 16.85
C PRO A 96 -23.01 11.45 15.61
N LEU A 97 -23.09 12.78 15.47
CA LEU A 97 -22.47 13.51 14.37
C LEU A 97 -20.94 13.51 14.55
N TRP A 98 -20.47 13.70 15.79
CA TRP A 98 -19.05 13.59 16.13
C TRP A 98 -18.48 12.23 15.71
N TRP A 99 -19.12 11.13 16.12
CA TRP A 99 -18.66 9.78 15.75
C TRP A 99 -18.64 9.57 14.25
N SER A 100 -19.70 9.97 13.55
CA SER A 100 -19.82 9.79 12.11
C SER A 100 -18.75 10.58 11.34
N PHE A 101 -18.41 11.79 11.82
CA PHE A 101 -17.36 12.61 11.24
C PHE A 101 -15.98 11.95 11.37
N PHE A 102 -15.60 11.50 12.57
CA PHE A 102 -14.29 10.86 12.78
C PHE A 102 -14.22 9.44 12.18
N ASP A 103 -15.33 8.69 12.15
CA ASP A 103 -15.44 7.43 11.40
C ASP A 103 -15.18 7.68 9.90
N PHE A 104 -15.75 8.75 9.33
CA PHE A 104 -15.51 9.13 7.94
C PHE A 104 -14.06 9.56 7.71
N LEU A 105 -13.47 10.39 8.59
CA LEU A 105 -12.07 10.78 8.48
C LEU A 105 -11.14 9.57 8.49
N PHE A 106 -11.29 8.67 9.46
CA PHE A 106 -10.49 7.45 9.57
C PHE A 106 -10.58 6.58 8.31
N SER A 107 -11.79 6.37 7.78
CA SER A 107 -12.00 5.51 6.62
C SER A 107 -11.59 6.13 5.30
N SER A 108 -11.96 7.40 5.07
CA SER A 108 -11.61 8.11 3.83
C SER A 108 -10.12 8.35 3.73
N SER A 109 -9.44 8.72 4.82
CA SER A 109 -8.00 8.91 4.82
C SER A 109 -7.25 7.59 4.61
N SER A 110 -7.68 6.51 5.25
CA SER A 110 -7.08 5.18 5.06
C SER A 110 -7.22 4.66 3.63
N LEU A 111 -8.38 4.88 3.02
CA LEU A 111 -8.63 4.52 1.62
C LEU A 111 -7.74 5.31 0.67
N LEU A 112 -7.66 6.63 0.84
CA LEU A 112 -6.86 7.49 -0.01
C LEU A 112 -5.36 7.21 0.17
N LEU A 113 -4.90 6.97 1.41
CA LEU A 113 -3.52 6.58 1.70
C LEU A 113 -3.12 5.30 0.96
N ALA A 114 -3.98 4.28 0.96
CA ALA A 114 -3.71 3.05 0.22
C ALA A 114 -3.52 3.30 -1.28
N ILE A 115 -4.33 4.18 -1.88
CA ILE A 115 -4.22 4.57 -3.29
C ILE A 115 -2.91 5.34 -3.54
N PHE A 116 -2.60 6.36 -2.73
CA PHE A 116 -1.40 7.19 -2.91
C PHE A 116 -0.11 6.40 -2.68
N PHE A 117 -0.07 5.48 -1.72
CA PHE A 117 1.09 4.62 -1.53
C PHE A 117 1.27 3.63 -2.69
N GLY A 118 0.18 3.06 -3.22
CA GLY A 118 0.26 2.23 -4.42
C GLY A 118 0.74 3.02 -5.64
N ALA A 119 0.20 4.22 -5.86
CA ALA A 119 0.65 5.12 -6.91
C ALA A 119 2.12 5.50 -6.75
N ALA A 120 2.60 5.74 -5.52
CA ALA A 120 4.02 6.02 -5.26
C ALA A 120 4.94 4.87 -5.70
N VAL A 121 4.58 3.62 -5.39
CA VAL A 121 5.31 2.43 -5.89
C VAL A 121 5.25 2.36 -7.42
N GLY A 122 4.08 2.62 -8.02
CA GLY A 122 3.93 2.69 -9.47
C GLY A 122 4.85 3.72 -10.11
N ASN A 123 4.93 4.93 -9.56
CA ASN A 123 5.83 5.98 -10.06
C ASN A 123 7.30 5.56 -9.99
N VAL A 124 7.72 4.90 -8.89
CA VAL A 124 9.09 4.38 -8.77
C VAL A 124 9.39 3.31 -9.83
N VAL A 125 8.46 2.37 -10.07
CA VAL A 125 8.65 1.31 -11.08
C VAL A 125 8.67 1.90 -12.50
N ARG A 126 7.74 2.82 -12.79
CA ARG A 126 7.62 3.54 -14.07
C ARG A 126 8.82 4.46 -14.34
N GLY A 127 9.46 4.97 -13.29
CA GLY A 127 10.52 5.98 -13.35
C GLY A 127 9.96 7.40 -13.32
N VAL A 128 10.81 8.41 -13.14
CA VAL A 128 10.42 9.83 -13.03
C VAL A 128 11.31 10.71 -13.90
N PRO A 129 10.90 11.94 -14.29
CA PRO A 129 11.65 12.77 -15.24
C PRO A 129 12.86 13.46 -14.58
N LEU A 130 13.85 12.66 -14.16
CA LEU A 130 15.10 13.14 -13.57
C LEU A 130 15.91 13.96 -14.57
N ASN A 131 16.42 15.10 -14.11
CA ASN A 131 17.36 15.95 -14.82
C ASN A 131 18.81 15.55 -14.51
N SER A 132 19.77 16.26 -15.11
CA SER A 132 21.21 16.02 -14.91
C SER A 132 21.73 16.28 -13.50
N GLU A 133 20.98 17.00 -12.69
CA GLU A 133 21.31 17.29 -11.28
C GLU A 133 20.68 16.27 -10.32
N GLY A 134 19.93 15.28 -10.85
CA GLY A 134 19.27 14.26 -10.04
C GLY A 134 17.96 14.72 -9.42
N TYR A 135 17.37 15.84 -9.87
CA TYR A 135 16.10 16.37 -9.42
C TYR A 135 15.01 16.24 -10.49
N PHE A 136 13.75 16.25 -10.07
CA PHE A 136 12.61 16.24 -10.98
C PHE A 136 11.44 17.02 -10.37
N PHE A 137 10.43 17.26 -11.19
CA PHE A 137 9.11 17.71 -10.78
C PHE A 137 8.08 16.88 -11.55
N GLU A 138 7.12 16.29 -10.85
CA GLU A 138 5.94 15.71 -11.49
C GLU A 138 4.67 16.42 -11.02
N ALA A 139 3.84 16.85 -11.98
CA ALA A 139 2.51 17.35 -11.69
C ALA A 139 1.60 16.20 -11.22
N LEU A 140 0.54 16.51 -10.46
CA LEU A 140 -0.36 15.48 -9.92
C LEU A 140 -1.01 14.64 -11.04
N TRP A 141 -1.33 15.26 -12.18
CA TRP A 141 -1.76 14.58 -13.40
C TRP A 141 -1.35 15.40 -14.62
N THR A 142 -1.28 14.74 -15.78
CA THR A 142 -1.05 15.37 -17.08
C THR A 142 -2.10 14.88 -18.08
N ASP A 143 -1.76 13.91 -18.93
CA ASP A 143 -2.60 13.28 -19.95
C ASP A 143 -3.00 11.83 -19.59
N PHE A 144 -2.67 11.39 -18.37
CA PHE A 144 -2.85 10.04 -17.84
C PHE A 144 -2.12 8.95 -18.63
N ARG A 145 -1.06 9.30 -19.37
CA ARG A 145 -0.23 8.35 -20.11
C ARG A 145 1.13 8.17 -19.46
N VAL A 146 1.70 6.99 -19.68
CA VAL A 146 3.12 6.73 -19.40
C VAL A 146 3.97 7.36 -20.50
N GLY A 147 5.17 7.84 -20.15
CA GLY A 147 6.06 8.45 -21.12
C GLY A 147 7.24 9.18 -20.45
N PRO A 148 7.95 10.04 -21.21
CA PRO A 148 9.10 10.78 -20.70
C PRO A 148 8.75 11.82 -19.63
N HIS A 149 7.59 12.47 -19.74
CA HIS A 149 7.09 13.50 -18.82
C HIS A 149 5.68 13.18 -18.30
N PRO A 150 5.55 12.12 -17.49
CA PRO A 150 4.27 11.68 -16.95
C PRO A 150 3.85 12.54 -15.75
N GLY A 151 2.56 12.50 -15.44
CA GLY A 151 2.06 12.94 -14.14
C GLY A 151 2.18 11.83 -13.10
N ILE A 152 2.05 12.20 -11.83
CA ILE A 152 2.02 11.24 -10.71
C ILE A 152 0.87 10.24 -10.89
N LEU A 153 -0.28 10.71 -11.39
CA LEU A 153 -1.44 9.90 -11.74
C LEU A 153 -1.50 9.68 -13.26
N ASP A 154 -1.41 8.41 -13.63
CA ASP A 154 -1.60 7.88 -14.97
C ASP A 154 -2.30 6.52 -14.90
N TRP A 155 -2.60 5.90 -16.05
CA TRP A 155 -3.31 4.61 -16.06
C TRP A 155 -2.57 3.50 -15.27
N TYR A 156 -1.24 3.53 -15.24
CA TYR A 156 -0.42 2.53 -14.56
C TYR A 156 -0.33 2.79 -13.06
N THR A 157 -0.14 4.04 -12.64
CA THR A 157 -0.11 4.40 -11.21
C THR A 157 -1.50 4.27 -10.56
N LEU A 158 -2.57 4.49 -11.32
CA LEU A 158 -3.93 4.18 -10.88
C LEU A 158 -4.16 2.67 -10.72
N LEU A 159 -3.64 1.84 -11.62
CA LEU A 159 -3.71 0.38 -11.50
C LEU A 159 -2.97 -0.13 -10.26
N THR A 160 -1.76 0.37 -10.00
CA THR A 160 -0.97 0.02 -8.81
C THR A 160 -1.60 0.58 -7.53
N GLY A 161 -2.20 1.76 -7.57
CA GLY A 161 -3.05 2.32 -6.50
C GLY A 161 -4.26 1.44 -6.19
N ALA A 162 -4.98 0.96 -7.20
CA ALA A 162 -6.09 0.03 -7.03
C ALA A 162 -5.64 -1.32 -6.46
N LEU A 163 -4.50 -1.84 -6.93
CA LEU A 163 -3.89 -3.05 -6.37
C LEU A 163 -3.57 -2.88 -4.88
N ALA A 164 -2.95 -1.77 -4.50
CA ALA A 164 -2.62 -1.47 -3.10
C ALA A 164 -3.90 -1.35 -2.25
N LEU A 165 -4.91 -0.63 -2.73
CA LEU A 165 -6.21 -0.51 -2.05
C LEU A 165 -6.82 -1.88 -1.77
N VAL A 166 -6.92 -2.75 -2.78
CA VAL A 166 -7.51 -4.08 -2.62
C VAL A 166 -6.65 -4.97 -1.72
N THR A 167 -5.32 -4.89 -1.86
CA THR A 167 -4.37 -5.64 -1.01
C THR A 167 -4.55 -5.27 0.46
N LEU A 168 -4.54 -3.98 0.78
CA LEU A 168 -4.65 -3.51 2.17
C LEU A 168 -6.07 -3.73 2.73
N THR A 169 -7.11 -3.59 1.92
CA THR A 169 -8.48 -3.94 2.31
C THR A 169 -8.59 -5.41 2.72
N LEU A 170 -8.03 -6.32 1.91
CA LEU A 170 -8.00 -7.75 2.22
C LEU A 170 -7.14 -8.05 3.45
N HIS A 171 -5.99 -7.37 3.57
CA HIS A 171 -5.07 -7.55 4.70
C HIS A 171 -5.71 -7.14 6.03
N GLY A 172 -6.33 -5.96 6.08
CA GLY A 172 -7.09 -5.50 7.25
C GLY A 172 -8.31 -6.35 7.54
N ALA A 173 -9.02 -6.85 6.52
CA ALA A 173 -10.15 -7.77 6.72
C ALA A 173 -9.71 -9.09 7.37
N HIS A 174 -8.54 -9.63 6.99
CA HIS A 174 -7.96 -10.80 7.67
C HIS A 174 -7.56 -10.49 9.11
N TYR A 175 -6.97 -9.33 9.35
CA TYR A 175 -6.59 -8.91 10.71
C TYR A 175 -7.80 -8.71 11.62
N ILE A 176 -8.84 -8.02 11.15
CA ILE A 176 -10.07 -7.82 11.93
C ILE A 176 -10.79 -9.15 12.16
N ALA A 177 -10.84 -10.06 11.17
CA ALA A 177 -11.36 -11.41 11.38
C ALA A 177 -10.55 -12.19 12.44
N LEU A 178 -9.22 -12.04 12.45
CA LEU A 178 -8.37 -12.66 13.47
C LEU A 178 -8.63 -12.11 14.89
N LYS A 179 -9.05 -10.84 15.02
CA LYS A 179 -9.21 -10.14 16.30
C LYS A 179 -10.65 -10.07 16.81
N THR A 180 -11.62 -10.53 16.05
CA THR A 180 -13.04 -10.36 16.38
C THR A 180 -13.83 -11.67 16.26
N GLU A 181 -15.01 -11.69 16.86
CA GLU A 181 -15.96 -12.81 16.81
C GLU A 181 -17.34 -12.34 16.29
N GLY A 182 -18.28 -13.26 16.11
CA GLY A 182 -19.67 -12.95 15.78
C GLY A 182 -19.88 -12.33 14.39
N GLU A 183 -20.66 -11.25 14.32
CA GLU A 183 -21.05 -10.66 13.03
C GLU A 183 -19.89 -9.96 12.30
N ILE A 184 -19.05 -9.23 13.04
CA ILE A 184 -17.89 -8.51 12.46
C ILE A 184 -16.87 -9.50 11.90
N TYR A 185 -16.65 -10.61 12.60
CA TYR A 185 -15.87 -11.74 12.10
C TYR A 185 -16.37 -12.24 10.74
N ASN A 186 -17.66 -12.57 10.65
CA ASN A 186 -18.27 -13.11 9.43
C ASN A 186 -18.26 -12.11 8.27
N ARG A 187 -18.56 -10.83 8.54
CA ARG A 187 -18.54 -9.78 7.53
C ARG A 187 -17.13 -9.48 7.04
N SER A 188 -16.13 -9.47 7.93
CA SER A 188 -14.72 -9.29 7.55
C SER A 188 -14.22 -10.44 6.68
N ARG A 189 -14.55 -11.70 7.02
CA ARG A 189 -14.21 -12.86 6.17
C ARG A 189 -14.91 -12.80 4.80
N ARG A 190 -16.14 -12.29 4.74
CA ARG A 190 -16.84 -12.07 3.46
C ARG A 190 -16.16 -11.00 2.61
N VAL A 191 -15.74 -9.89 3.20
CA VAL A 191 -14.96 -8.86 2.50
C VAL A 191 -13.65 -9.44 1.98
N ALA A 192 -12.90 -10.17 2.81
CA ALA A 192 -11.67 -10.83 2.38
C ALA A 192 -11.92 -11.82 1.22
N ALA A 193 -13.06 -12.52 1.21
CA ALA A 193 -13.43 -13.44 0.13
C ALA A 193 -13.74 -12.74 -1.19
N LEU A 194 -14.44 -11.60 -1.15
CA LEU A 194 -14.76 -10.82 -2.34
C LEU A 194 -13.53 -10.07 -2.86
N ALA A 195 -12.78 -9.43 -1.97
CA ALA A 195 -11.57 -8.70 -2.31
C ALA A 195 -10.49 -9.62 -2.91
N TRP A 196 -10.47 -10.90 -2.55
CA TRP A 196 -9.49 -11.85 -3.09
C TRP A 196 -9.60 -12.02 -4.61
N TRP A 197 -10.81 -12.04 -5.18
CA TRP A 197 -10.98 -12.14 -6.63
C TRP A 197 -10.45 -10.90 -7.35
N ALA A 198 -10.75 -9.71 -6.81
CA ALA A 198 -10.18 -8.46 -7.30
C ALA A 198 -8.65 -8.45 -7.15
N LEU A 199 -8.11 -8.98 -6.05
CA LEU A 199 -6.68 -9.06 -5.80
C LEU A 199 -5.98 -9.94 -6.85
N VAL A 200 -6.52 -11.11 -7.16
CA VAL A 200 -5.97 -11.99 -8.21
C VAL A 200 -5.95 -11.29 -9.56
N LEU A 201 -7.08 -10.69 -9.95
CA LEU A 201 -7.19 -9.95 -11.21
C LEU A 201 -6.18 -8.81 -11.28
N LEU A 202 -6.14 -7.94 -10.26
CA LEU A 202 -5.25 -6.78 -10.21
C LEU A 202 -3.78 -7.20 -10.11
N THR A 203 -3.45 -8.32 -9.47
CA THR A 203 -2.08 -8.84 -9.44
C THR A 203 -1.62 -9.20 -10.85
N VAL A 204 -2.46 -9.93 -11.61
CA VAL A 204 -2.13 -10.32 -12.98
C VAL A 204 -2.05 -9.11 -13.89
N LEU A 205 -3.04 -8.20 -13.82
CA LEU A 205 -3.04 -6.97 -14.61
C LEU A 205 -1.84 -6.09 -14.29
N SER A 206 -1.50 -5.90 -13.01
CA SER A 206 -0.35 -5.11 -12.58
C SER A 206 0.97 -5.74 -13.01
N LEU A 207 1.09 -7.07 -13.00
CA LEU A 207 2.26 -7.77 -13.50
C LEU A 207 2.43 -7.53 -15.01
N VAL A 208 1.38 -7.78 -15.81
CA VAL A 208 1.40 -7.54 -17.26
C VAL A 208 1.71 -6.08 -17.58
N ALA A 209 1.07 -5.14 -16.87
CA ALA A 209 1.31 -3.72 -17.04
C ALA A 209 2.75 -3.32 -16.67
N SER A 210 3.30 -3.86 -15.59
CA SER A 210 4.69 -3.56 -15.18
C SER A 210 5.70 -4.09 -16.19
N LEU A 211 5.45 -5.26 -16.77
CA LEU A 211 6.27 -5.83 -17.84
C LEU A 211 6.17 -5.04 -19.15
N TYR A 212 5.01 -4.44 -19.43
CA TYR A 212 4.82 -3.55 -20.57
C TYR A 212 5.53 -2.21 -20.38
N VAL A 213 5.36 -1.58 -19.21
CA VAL A 213 5.97 -0.30 -18.85
C VAL A 213 7.49 -0.43 -18.73
N ARG A 214 7.98 -1.56 -18.21
CA ARG A 214 9.40 -1.80 -18.01
C ARG A 214 9.81 -3.24 -18.32
N PRO A 215 10.03 -3.58 -19.60
CA PRO A 215 10.43 -4.92 -20.02
C PRO A 215 11.75 -5.39 -19.37
N GLN A 216 12.66 -4.47 -19.08
CA GLN A 216 13.98 -4.75 -18.49
C GLN A 216 13.89 -5.27 -17.04
N ALA A 217 12.74 -5.11 -16.37
CA ALA A 217 12.51 -5.64 -15.03
C ALA A 217 12.73 -7.16 -14.92
N VAL A 218 12.61 -7.88 -16.04
CA VAL A 218 12.81 -9.35 -16.10
C VAL A 218 14.29 -9.73 -16.13
N ASP A 219 15.19 -8.82 -16.50
CA ASP A 219 16.60 -9.13 -16.72
C ASP A 219 17.30 -9.56 -15.42
N ASN A 220 16.88 -9.02 -14.28
CA ASN A 220 17.35 -9.47 -12.96
C ASN A 220 16.92 -10.92 -12.65
N PHE A 221 15.69 -11.30 -13.00
CA PHE A 221 15.21 -12.67 -12.81
C PHE A 221 15.90 -13.66 -13.76
N ARG A 222 16.33 -13.21 -14.95
CA ARG A 222 17.10 -14.03 -15.89
C ARG A 222 18.55 -14.21 -15.46
N SER A 223 19.19 -13.14 -15.00
CA SER A 223 20.58 -13.16 -14.53
C SER A 223 20.75 -13.89 -13.19
N HIS A 224 19.72 -13.88 -12.35
CA HIS A 224 19.72 -14.52 -11.03
C HIS A 224 18.53 -15.48 -10.90
N PRO A 225 18.65 -16.74 -11.39
CA PRO A 225 17.53 -17.68 -11.46
C PRO A 225 16.84 -17.99 -10.12
N TRP A 226 17.55 -17.85 -8.99
CA TRP A 226 16.94 -17.99 -7.66
C TRP A 226 15.84 -16.95 -7.39
N GLY A 227 15.86 -15.80 -8.09
CA GLY A 227 14.84 -14.76 -8.00
C GLY A 227 13.44 -15.24 -8.39
N TRP A 228 13.31 -16.31 -9.19
CA TRP A 228 12.02 -16.91 -9.54
C TRP A 228 11.27 -17.53 -8.33
N ILE A 229 11.94 -17.70 -7.19
CA ILE A 229 11.28 -18.04 -5.92
C ILE A 229 10.28 -16.94 -5.51
N ILE A 230 10.57 -15.67 -5.81
CA ILE A 230 9.70 -14.54 -5.41
C ILE A 230 8.30 -14.65 -6.04
N PRO A 231 8.12 -14.72 -7.38
CA PRO A 231 6.80 -14.89 -7.96
C PRO A 231 6.13 -16.21 -7.55
N ALA A 232 6.90 -17.29 -7.30
CA ALA A 232 6.35 -18.53 -6.77
C ALA A 232 5.76 -18.36 -5.37
N VAL A 233 6.43 -17.62 -4.48
CA VAL A 233 5.95 -17.27 -3.13
C VAL A 233 4.72 -16.36 -3.20
N VAL A 234 4.69 -15.38 -4.11
CA VAL A 234 3.53 -14.51 -4.35
C VAL A 234 2.33 -15.34 -4.81
N ALA A 235 2.51 -16.26 -5.76
CA ALA A 235 1.44 -17.14 -6.22
C ALA A 235 0.96 -18.10 -5.11
N ALA A 236 1.88 -18.72 -4.38
CA ALA A 236 1.56 -19.63 -3.28
C ALA A 236 0.80 -18.92 -2.15
N SER A 237 1.20 -17.70 -1.79
CA SER A 237 0.52 -16.90 -0.77
C SER A 237 -0.88 -16.48 -1.23
N LEU A 238 -1.07 -16.06 -2.48
CA LEU A 238 -2.39 -15.80 -3.06
C LEU A 238 -3.31 -17.02 -2.97
N ILE A 239 -2.81 -18.21 -3.28
CA ILE A 239 -3.60 -19.46 -3.21
C ILE A 239 -3.87 -19.88 -1.76
N ALA A 240 -2.93 -19.65 -0.85
CA ALA A 240 -3.04 -20.02 0.56
C ALA A 240 -4.11 -19.22 1.31
N MET A 241 -4.26 -17.92 1.02
CA MET A 241 -5.26 -17.04 1.66
C MET A 241 -6.68 -17.61 1.67
N PRO A 242 -7.31 -17.98 0.53
CA PRO A 242 -8.67 -18.49 0.51
C PRO A 242 -8.77 -19.88 1.14
N ILE A 243 -7.71 -20.72 1.05
CA ILE A 243 -7.69 -22.06 1.65
C ILE A 243 -7.72 -21.97 3.18
N PHE A 244 -6.83 -21.17 3.77
CA PHE A 244 -6.79 -20.98 5.21
C PHE A 244 -8.03 -20.28 5.73
N ARG A 245 -8.51 -19.25 5.00
CA ARG A 245 -9.78 -18.60 5.29
C ARG A 245 -10.92 -19.60 5.27
N ALA A 246 -11.06 -20.45 4.25
CA ALA A 246 -12.16 -21.42 4.15
C ALA A 246 -12.15 -22.44 5.30
N LYS A 247 -10.95 -22.81 5.78
CA LYS A 247 -10.77 -23.71 6.94
C LYS A 247 -10.97 -23.04 8.30
N GLY A 248 -11.34 -21.75 8.35
CA GLY A 248 -11.48 -20.99 9.60
C GLY A 248 -10.15 -20.75 10.33
N ARG A 249 -9.03 -20.81 9.61
CA ARG A 249 -7.68 -20.58 10.16
C ARG A 249 -7.25 -19.15 9.86
N ASP A 250 -7.73 -18.20 10.65
CA ASP A 250 -7.55 -16.76 10.38
C ASP A 250 -6.09 -16.30 10.54
N TRP A 251 -5.33 -16.86 11.50
CA TRP A 251 -3.91 -16.52 11.67
C TRP A 251 -3.06 -16.88 10.42
N PRO A 252 -3.09 -18.12 9.90
CA PRO A 252 -2.42 -18.44 8.63
C PRO A 252 -2.94 -17.65 7.42
N ALA A 253 -4.22 -17.26 7.40
CA ALA A 253 -4.75 -16.43 6.31
C ALA A 253 -4.14 -15.02 6.34
N PHE A 254 -4.07 -14.40 7.53
CA PHE A 254 -3.38 -13.14 7.75
C PHE A 254 -1.89 -13.22 7.39
N LEU A 255 -1.18 -14.24 7.89
CA LEU A 255 0.23 -14.47 7.56
C LEU A 255 0.46 -14.61 6.04
N SER A 256 -0.45 -15.31 5.35
CA SER A 256 -0.37 -15.46 3.89
C SER A 256 -0.48 -14.09 3.20
N SER A 257 -1.36 -13.20 3.66
CA SER A 257 -1.43 -11.82 3.14
C SER A 257 -0.18 -10.99 3.44
N SER A 258 0.46 -11.17 4.60
CA SER A 258 1.75 -10.53 4.90
C SER A 258 2.87 -11.02 3.98
N VAL A 259 2.93 -12.33 3.71
CA VAL A 259 3.92 -12.93 2.79
C VAL A 259 3.68 -12.45 1.36
N TYR A 260 2.42 -12.30 0.94
CA TYR A 260 2.09 -11.71 -0.35
C TYR A 260 2.61 -10.27 -0.47
N ILE A 261 2.35 -9.40 0.52
CA ILE A 261 2.85 -8.02 0.55
C ILE A 261 4.38 -7.98 0.51
N ALA A 262 5.05 -8.81 1.32
CA ALA A 262 6.50 -8.90 1.33
C ALA A 262 7.06 -9.36 -0.03
N GLY A 263 6.42 -10.36 -0.64
CA GLY A 263 6.82 -10.91 -1.93
C GLY A 263 6.62 -9.93 -3.09
N THR A 264 5.52 -9.19 -3.13
CA THR A 264 5.25 -8.22 -4.20
C THR A 264 6.17 -7.01 -4.11
N LEU A 265 6.35 -6.42 -2.92
CA LEU A 265 7.26 -5.28 -2.72
C LEU A 265 8.73 -5.70 -2.84
N GLY A 266 9.10 -6.84 -2.27
CA GLY A 266 10.44 -7.40 -2.40
C GLY A 266 10.77 -7.79 -3.85
N GLY A 267 9.78 -8.30 -4.58
CA GLY A 267 9.90 -8.59 -6.02
C GLY A 267 10.07 -7.34 -6.86
N ALA A 268 9.34 -6.26 -6.56
CA ALA A 268 9.55 -4.97 -7.22
C ALA A 268 10.97 -4.44 -6.93
N ALA A 269 11.43 -4.46 -5.68
CA ALA A 269 12.80 -4.05 -5.34
C ALA A 269 13.86 -4.89 -6.06
N PHE A 270 13.68 -6.22 -6.10
CA PHE A 270 14.55 -7.14 -6.80
C PHE A 270 14.57 -6.89 -8.32
N ALA A 271 13.42 -6.60 -8.92
CA ALA A 271 13.30 -6.31 -10.35
C ALA A 271 14.02 -5.00 -10.75
N MET A 272 14.12 -4.07 -9.82
CA MET A 272 14.62 -2.71 -10.05
C MET A 272 16.10 -2.56 -9.72
N TYR A 273 16.62 -3.42 -8.84
CA TYR A 273 18.03 -3.42 -8.43
C TYR A 273 18.99 -3.40 -9.63
N PRO A 274 20.09 -2.63 -9.61
CA PRO A 274 20.56 -1.76 -8.54
C PRO A 274 19.94 -0.36 -8.55
N THR A 275 18.97 -0.07 -9.43
CA THR A 275 18.37 1.27 -9.53
C THR A 275 17.28 1.48 -8.48
N LEU A 276 17.41 2.54 -7.68
CA LEU A 276 16.41 2.93 -6.68
C LEU A 276 15.34 3.85 -7.27
N LEU A 277 15.76 4.85 -8.05
CA LEU A 277 14.86 5.78 -8.73
C LEU A 277 15.26 5.94 -10.20
N PRO A 278 14.55 5.28 -11.12
CA PRO A 278 14.84 5.31 -12.55
C PRO A 278 14.43 6.64 -13.18
N ALA A 279 15.21 7.08 -14.16
CA ALA A 279 14.83 8.18 -15.01
C ALA A 279 13.90 7.71 -16.16
N SER A 280 12.78 8.40 -16.36
CA SER A 280 11.86 8.17 -17.50
C SER A 280 12.37 8.80 -18.82
N THR A 281 13.35 9.69 -18.74
CA THR A 281 13.91 10.46 -19.86
C THR A 281 15.17 9.80 -20.41
N ASP A 282 16.29 9.92 -19.70
CA ASP A 282 17.58 9.33 -20.06
C ASP A 282 18.07 8.43 -18.91
N PRO A 283 18.26 7.11 -19.15
CA PRO A 283 18.67 6.16 -18.11
C PRO A 283 19.91 6.57 -17.33
N LYS A 284 20.82 7.39 -17.91
CA LYS A 284 22.04 7.87 -17.24
C LYS A 284 21.77 8.76 -16.03
N TYR A 285 20.57 9.34 -15.91
CA TYR A 285 20.17 10.17 -14.78
C TYR A 285 19.51 9.39 -13.64
N SER A 286 19.39 8.06 -13.78
CA SER A 286 18.80 7.21 -12.73
C SER A 286 19.65 7.22 -11.46
N LEU A 287 19.00 7.20 -10.30
CA LEU A 287 19.65 7.07 -9.01
C LEU A 287 19.75 5.59 -8.63
N THR A 288 20.97 5.12 -8.39
CA THR A 288 21.31 3.76 -7.95
C THR A 288 21.73 3.74 -6.49
#